data_AF-W1YGT7-F1
#
_entry.id   AF-W1YGT7-F1
#
_cell.length_a   1.000
_cell.length_b   1.000
_cell.length_c   1.000
_cell.angle_alpha   90.00
_cell.angle_beta   90.00
_cell.angle_gamma   90.00
#
_symmetry.space_group_name_H-M   'P 1'
#
loop_
_entity.id
_entity.type
_entity.pdbx_description
1 polymer ?
#
loop_
_entity_poly.entity_id
_entity_poly.type
_entity_poly.pdbx_seq_one_letter_code
_entity_poly.pdbx_strand_id
1 'polypeptide(L)'
;STRSIELTESGRYFFRKATDLLNDFYAIKRSIDTISQGIEARVRICINQLLYTPKHTARLLQVLKKQFPTCQITVTTEVYNGVWDAIINNQANIAIGAPDTLLDGGGIDYTEIGAIRWAFAIAPDHP
;
A
#
# COMPACT_ATOMS: atom_id res chain seq x y z
N SER A 1 -6.60 -38.78 -20.44
CA SER A 1 -5.40 -38.69 -19.59
C SER A 1 -5.02 -37.22 -19.50
N THR A 2 -5.35 -36.55 -18.41
CA THR A 2 -5.14 -35.10 -18.26
C THR A 2 -3.71 -34.89 -17.77
N ARG A 3 -2.83 -34.46 -18.67
CA ARG A 3 -1.42 -34.19 -18.38
C ARG A 3 -1.32 -32.95 -17.48
N SER A 4 -0.92 -33.10 -16.21
CA SER A 4 -0.56 -31.94 -15.39
C SER A 4 0.79 -31.39 -15.86
N ILE A 5 0.89 -30.07 -15.97
CA ILE A 5 2.13 -29.38 -16.30
C ILE A 5 2.66 -28.81 -14.99
N GLU A 6 3.75 -29.38 -14.48
CA GLU A 6 4.45 -28.83 -13.32
C GLU A 6 5.66 -28.02 -13.79
N LEU A 7 5.80 -26.82 -13.24
CA LEU A 7 6.95 -25.97 -13.50
C LEU A 7 8.19 -26.58 -12.83
N THR A 8 9.27 -26.71 -13.58
CA THR A 8 10.58 -27.03 -13.02
C THR A 8 11.05 -25.90 -12.10
N GLU A 9 12.06 -26.14 -11.27
CA GLU A 9 12.64 -25.12 -10.38
C GLU A 9 13.06 -23.86 -11.16
N SER A 10 13.75 -24.04 -12.29
CA SER A 10 14.08 -22.97 -13.24
C SER A 10 12.82 -22.30 -13.83
N GLY A 11 11.76 -23.08 -14.07
CA GLY A 11 10.46 -22.58 -14.52
C GLY A 11 9.77 -21.69 -13.49
N ARG A 12 9.86 -22.01 -12.20
CA ARG A 12 9.35 -21.16 -11.10
C ARG A 12 10.15 -19.87 -10.95
N TYR A 13 11.47 -19.94 -11.12
CA TYR A 13 12.31 -18.74 -11.10
C TYR A 13 12.01 -17.83 -12.30
N PHE A 14 11.94 -18.41 -13.51
CA PHE A 14 11.57 -17.68 -14.72
C PHE A 14 10.18 -17.06 -14.62
N PHE A 15 9.19 -17.79 -14.11
CA PHE A 15 7.84 -17.29 -13.94
C PHE A 15 7.79 -16.06 -13.02
N ARG A 16 8.51 -16.08 -11.89
CA ARG A 16 8.62 -14.91 -11.00
C ARG A 16 9.24 -13.72 -11.73
N LYS A 17 10.40 -13.91 -12.37
CA LYS A 17 11.08 -12.84 -13.11
C LYS A 17 10.27 -12.29 -14.28
N ALA A 18 9.54 -13.15 -14.99
CA ALA A 18 8.65 -12.74 -16.07
C ALA A 18 7.46 -11.94 -15.53
N THR A 19 6.91 -12.32 -14.37
CA THR A 19 5.81 -11.60 -13.71
C THR A 19 6.27 -10.23 -13.22
N ASP A 20 7.44 -10.14 -12.60
CA ASP A 20 8.05 -8.87 -12.16
C ASP A 20 8.23 -7.93 -13.38
N LEU A 21 8.81 -8.44 -14.47
CA LEU A 21 9.00 -7.67 -15.70
C LEU A 21 7.67 -7.20 -16.32
N LEU A 22 6.65 -8.05 -16.30
CA LEU A 22 5.32 -7.70 -16.79
C LEU A 22 4.71 -6.57 -15.94
N ASN A 23 4.87 -6.64 -14.62
CA ASN A 23 4.39 -5.62 -13.69
C ASN A 23 5.10 -4.29 -13.91
N ASP A 24 6.41 -4.31 -14.11
CA ASP A 24 7.21 -3.12 -14.45
C ASP A 24 6.73 -2.51 -15.78
N PHE A 25 6.48 -3.34 -16.78
CA PHE A 25 5.96 -2.89 -18.07
C PHE A 25 4.58 -2.24 -17.93
N TYR A 26 3.69 -2.82 -17.14
CA TYR A 26 2.38 -2.21 -16.84
C TYR A 26 2.51 -0.91 -16.03
N ALA A 27 3.49 -0.81 -15.13
CA ALA A 27 3.77 0.42 -14.40
C ALA A 27 4.23 1.55 -15.35
N ILE A 28 5.17 1.25 -16.25
CA ILE A 28 5.64 2.19 -17.28
C ILE A 28 4.48 2.65 -18.17
N LYS A 29 3.65 1.71 -18.65
CA LYS A 29 2.48 2.04 -19.48
C LYS A 29 1.52 2.97 -18.74
N ARG A 30 1.20 2.68 -17.48
CA ARG A 30 0.35 3.55 -16.64
C ARG A 30 0.96 4.94 -16.46
N SER A 31 2.27 5.04 -16.27
CA SER A 31 2.97 6.33 -16.16
C SER A 31 2.88 7.14 -17.46
N ILE A 32 3.08 6.51 -18.62
CA ILE A 32 2.99 7.17 -19.93
C ILE A 32 1.54 7.60 -20.23
N ASP A 33 0.56 6.74 -19.93
CA ASP A 33 -0.86 7.08 -20.07
C ASP A 33 -1.24 8.26 -19.16
N THR A 34 -0.69 8.31 -17.95
CA THR A 34 -0.93 9.42 -17.00
C THR A 34 -0.30 10.74 -17.47
N ILE A 35 0.92 10.69 -18.02
CA ILE A 35 1.63 11.86 -18.54
C ILE A 35 0.96 12.38 -19.82
N SER A 36 0.60 11.48 -20.75
CA SER A 36 0.05 11.84 -22.07
C SER A 36 -1.37 12.39 -22.00
N GLN A 37 -2.14 12.03 -20.98
CA GLN A 37 -3.54 12.47 -20.82
C GLN A 37 -3.69 13.78 -20.03
N GLY A 38 -2.59 14.40 -19.58
CA GLY A 38 -2.65 15.64 -18.79
C GLY A 38 -3.40 15.49 -17.46
N ILE A 39 -3.50 14.26 -16.94
CA ILE A 39 -4.34 13.90 -15.81
C ILE A 39 -3.67 14.38 -14.52
N GLU A 40 -4.40 15.22 -13.79
CA GLU A 40 -4.23 15.52 -12.37
C GLU A 40 -3.61 14.34 -11.61
N ALA A 41 -2.46 14.54 -10.96
CA ALA A 41 -1.76 13.48 -10.24
C ALA A 41 -2.73 12.76 -9.27
N ARG A 42 -2.78 11.42 -9.31
CA ARG A 42 -3.60 10.62 -8.39
C ARG A 42 -2.73 9.99 -7.33
N VAL A 43 -3.07 10.18 -6.06
CA VAL A 43 -2.40 9.56 -4.92
C VAL A 43 -3.39 8.72 -4.12
N ARG A 44 -3.06 7.44 -3.93
CA ARG A 44 -3.84 6.49 -3.12
C ARG A 44 -3.14 6.27 -1.80
N ILE A 45 -3.80 6.61 -0.70
CA ILE A 45 -3.27 6.49 0.65
C ILE A 45 -4.04 5.39 1.36
N CYS A 46 -3.35 4.37 1.83
CA CYS A 46 -3.93 3.32 2.66
C CYS A 46 -3.57 3.58 4.12
N ILE A 47 -4.56 3.62 5.00
CA ILE A 47 -4.37 3.87 6.43
C ILE A 47 -4.72 2.61 7.21
N ASN A 48 -3.83 2.16 8.08
CA ASN A 48 -4.15 1.08 9.01
C ASN A 48 -5.34 1.49 9.89
N GLN A 49 -6.33 0.63 10.02
CA GLN A 49 -7.54 0.87 10.80
C GLN A 49 -7.26 1.30 12.24
N LEU A 50 -6.12 0.86 12.82
CA LEU A 50 -5.66 1.27 14.15
C LEU A 50 -5.40 2.79 14.26
N LEU A 51 -4.96 3.43 13.18
CA LEU A 51 -4.67 4.87 13.14
C LEU A 51 -5.80 5.69 12.49
N TYR A 52 -6.74 5.01 11.84
CA TYR A 52 -7.83 5.68 11.15
C TYR A 52 -8.79 6.33 12.15
N THR A 53 -9.00 7.63 11.98
CA THR A 53 -10.10 8.34 12.62
C THR A 53 -10.69 9.35 11.63
N PRO A 54 -12.03 9.50 11.54
CA PRO A 54 -12.64 10.43 10.58
C PRO A 54 -12.09 11.86 10.70
N LYS A 55 -11.85 12.33 11.93
CA LYS A 55 -11.32 13.67 12.20
C LYS A 55 -9.91 13.89 11.64
N HIS A 56 -8.96 12.99 11.93
CA HIS A 56 -7.58 13.16 11.49
C HIS A 56 -7.45 12.90 9.98
N THR A 57 -8.18 11.92 9.44
CA THR A 57 -8.21 11.67 7.99
C THR A 57 -8.78 12.87 7.22
N ALA A 58 -9.88 13.47 7.70
CA ALA A 58 -10.41 14.70 7.09
C ALA A 58 -9.40 15.84 7.15
N ARG A 59 -8.67 15.99 8.27
CA ARG A 59 -7.62 17.01 8.40
C ARG A 59 -6.46 16.77 7.43
N LEU A 60 -6.01 15.53 7.27
CA LEU A 60 -4.99 15.14 6.29
C LEU A 60 -5.45 15.51 4.88
N LEU A 61 -6.67 15.13 4.50
CA LEU A 61 -7.23 15.44 3.18
C LEU A 61 -7.32 16.94 2.93
N GLN A 62 -7.71 17.75 3.92
CA GLN A 62 -7.72 19.21 3.82
C GLN A 62 -6.33 19.79 3.55
N VAL A 63 -5.31 19.33 4.28
CA VAL A 63 -3.93 19.81 4.11
C VAL A 63 -3.42 19.45 2.72
N LEU A 64 -3.62 18.19 2.30
CA LEU A 64 -3.19 17.73 0.99
C LEU A 64 -3.93 18.44 -0.15
N LYS A 65 -5.24 18.67 -0.02
CA LYS A 65 -6.00 19.43 -1.02
C LYS A 65 -5.60 20.90 -1.09
N LYS A 66 -5.19 21.50 0.03
CA LYS A 66 -4.66 22.87 0.01
C LYS A 66 -3.31 22.96 -0.71
N GLN A 67 -2.44 21.99 -0.50
CA GLN A 67 -1.10 21.97 -1.09
C GLN A 67 -1.08 21.47 -2.53
N PHE A 68 -1.97 20.53 -2.86
CA PHE A 68 -2.11 19.93 -4.18
C PHE A 68 -3.59 19.98 -4.63
N PRO A 69 -4.09 21.16 -5.05
CA PRO A 69 -5.50 21.37 -5.36
C PRO A 69 -6.01 20.47 -6.49
N THR A 70 -5.16 20.28 -7.49
CA THR A 70 -5.40 19.49 -8.70
C THR A 70 -4.94 18.03 -8.54
N CYS A 71 -4.74 17.53 -7.32
CA CYS A 71 -4.36 16.14 -7.09
C CYS A 71 -5.59 15.34 -6.64
N GLN A 72 -5.88 14.23 -7.29
CA GLN A 72 -6.94 13.32 -6.86
C GLN A 72 -6.41 12.43 -5.74
N ILE A 73 -6.96 12.59 -4.54
CA ILE A 73 -6.51 11.83 -3.37
C ILE A 73 -7.62 10.88 -2.95
N THR A 74 -7.31 9.60 -2.90
CA THR A 74 -8.20 8.56 -2.39
C THR A 74 -7.61 7.97 -1.12
N VAL A 75 -8.44 7.82 -0.08
CA VAL A 75 -8.05 7.16 1.16
C VAL A 75 -8.81 5.85 1.29
N THR A 76 -8.08 4.76 1.54
CA THR A 76 -8.63 3.46 1.91
C THR A 76 -8.14 3.06 3.29
N THR A 77 -8.79 2.08 3.88
CA THR A 77 -8.41 1.53 5.18
C THR A 77 -8.19 0.04 5.07
N GLU A 78 -7.14 -0.46 5.72
CA GLU A 78 -6.83 -1.87 5.80
C GLU A 78 -6.56 -2.27 7.25
N VAL A 79 -6.69 -3.56 7.55
CA VAL A 79 -6.45 -4.09 8.90
C VAL A 79 -5.09 -4.76 8.96
N TYR A 80 -4.30 -4.46 9.99
CA TYR A 80 -3.01 -5.09 10.26
C TYR A 80 -2.06 -5.06 9.05
N ASN A 81 -1.71 -6.22 8.48
CA ASN A 81 -0.81 -6.35 7.33
C ASN A 81 -1.45 -6.00 5.98
N GLY A 82 -2.77 -5.76 5.90
CA GLY A 82 -3.41 -5.39 4.63
C GLY A 82 -2.84 -4.11 4.02
N VAL A 83 -2.25 -3.22 4.84
CA VAL A 83 -1.51 -2.04 4.35
C VAL A 83 -0.26 -2.41 3.56
N TRP A 84 0.44 -3.49 3.92
CA TRP A 84 1.58 -4.01 3.17
C TRP A 84 1.12 -4.64 1.86
N ASP A 85 0.05 -5.44 1.92
CA ASP A 85 -0.55 -6.03 0.72
C ASP A 85 -0.99 -4.96 -0.27
N ALA A 86 -1.56 -3.85 0.22
CA ALA A 86 -1.97 -2.74 -0.63
C ALA A 86 -0.78 -2.07 -1.35
N ILE A 87 0.38 -1.94 -0.70
CA ILE A 87 1.59 -1.40 -1.33
C ILE A 87 2.18 -2.40 -2.33
N ILE A 88 2.39 -3.65 -1.91
CA ILE A 88 3.02 -4.70 -2.73
C ILE A 88 2.22 -4.95 -4.01
N ASN A 89 0.89 -4.94 -3.91
CA ASN A 89 -0.01 -5.14 -5.06
C ASN A 89 -0.30 -3.85 -5.85
N ASN A 90 0.44 -2.76 -5.61
CA ASN A 90 0.27 -1.46 -6.27
C ASN A 90 -1.17 -0.88 -6.14
N GLN A 91 -1.90 -1.26 -5.10
CA GLN A 91 -3.25 -0.76 -4.79
C GLN A 91 -3.20 0.56 -4.02
N ALA A 92 -2.13 0.80 -3.26
CA ALA A 92 -1.82 2.06 -2.61
C ALA A 92 -0.47 2.62 -3.09
N ASN A 93 -0.31 3.94 -2.99
CA ASN A 93 0.96 4.62 -3.23
C ASN A 93 1.69 4.91 -1.91
N ILE A 94 0.94 5.17 -0.84
CA ILE A 94 1.46 5.48 0.50
C ILE A 94 0.68 4.64 1.50
N ALA A 95 1.38 4.02 2.45
CA ALA A 95 0.79 3.34 3.60
C ALA A 95 1.09 4.09 4.89
N ILE A 96 0.10 4.25 5.76
CA ILE A 96 0.23 4.89 7.07
C ILE A 96 -0.11 3.86 8.15
N GLY A 97 0.81 3.66 9.10
CA GLY A 97 0.63 2.67 10.17
C GLY A 97 0.94 1.23 9.75
N ALA A 98 1.88 1.05 8.82
CA ALA A 98 2.43 -0.26 8.52
C ALA A 98 3.15 -0.81 9.77
N PRO A 99 2.75 -2.00 10.27
CA PRO A 99 3.41 -2.60 11.42
C PRO A 99 4.79 -3.14 11.00
N ASP A 100 5.76 -2.99 11.89
CA ASP A 100 7.15 -3.44 11.75
C ASP A 100 7.86 -2.92 10.49
N THR A 101 9.15 -3.25 10.37
CA THR A 101 9.90 -3.04 9.13
C THR A 101 9.93 -4.36 8.37
N LEU A 102 9.47 -4.38 7.11
CA LEU A 102 9.71 -5.52 6.24
C LEU A 102 11.23 -5.71 6.11
N LEU A 103 11.73 -6.83 6.63
CA LEU A 103 13.10 -7.29 6.41
C LEU A 103 13.19 -7.78 4.96
N ASP A 104 14.01 -7.08 4.19
CA ASP A 104 14.42 -7.36 2.81
C ASP A 104 13.51 -6.88 1.65
N GLY A 105 14.02 -5.85 0.95
CA GLY A 105 14.16 -5.88 -0.51
C GLY A 105 12.89 -5.79 -1.36
N GLY A 106 12.26 -4.61 -1.41
CA GLY A 106 11.13 -4.36 -2.32
C GLY A 106 11.08 -2.97 -2.96
N GLY A 107 12.09 -2.11 -2.76
CA GLY A 107 12.07 -0.73 -3.27
C GLY A 107 11.04 0.17 -2.57
N ILE A 108 10.66 -0.16 -1.33
CA ILE A 108 9.73 0.62 -0.52
C ILE A 108 10.54 1.37 0.54
N ASP A 109 10.50 2.70 0.47
CA ASP A 109 11.02 3.55 1.53
C ASP A 109 9.98 3.66 2.65
N TYR A 110 10.47 3.70 3.89
CA TYR A 110 9.63 3.89 5.07
C TYR A 110 10.25 4.92 6.02
N THR A 111 9.39 5.55 6.82
CA THR A 111 9.80 6.52 7.84
C THR A 111 8.97 6.32 9.09
N GLU A 112 9.61 6.42 10.26
CA GLU A 112 8.92 6.30 11.53
C GLU A 112 8.08 7.55 11.81
N ILE A 113 6.79 7.37 12.05
CA ILE A 113 5.85 8.46 12.34
C ILE A 113 5.45 8.52 13.83
N GLY A 114 5.95 7.58 14.63
CA GLY A 114 5.69 7.44 16.06
C GLY A 114 5.32 6.01 16.46
N ALA A 115 5.07 5.82 17.76
CA ALA A 115 4.77 4.52 18.34
C ALA A 115 3.37 4.48 18.96
N ILE A 116 2.67 3.35 18.77
CA ILE A 116 1.41 3.04 19.48
C ILE A 116 1.78 2.40 20.81
N ARG A 117 1.30 2.98 21.92
CA ARG A 117 1.42 2.36 23.25
C ARG A 117 0.20 1.51 23.52
N TRP A 118 0.41 0.21 23.61
CA TRP A 118 -0.62 -0.73 23.98
C TRP A 118 -0.90 -0.64 25.49
N ALA A 119 -2.18 -0.50 25.84
CA ALA A 119 -2.64 -0.56 27.21
C ALA A 119 -3.50 -1.80 27.38
N PHE A 120 -3.26 -2.54 28.46
CA PHE A 120 -4.15 -3.62 28.86
C PHE A 120 -5.38 -3.01 29.53
N ALA A 121 -6.56 -3.23 28.95
CA ALA A 121 -7.82 -2.71 29.45
C ALA A 121 -8.66 -3.88 29.97
N ILE A 122 -9.12 -3.76 31.22
CA ILE A 122 -10.04 -4.69 31.87
C ILE A 122 -11.32 -3.96 32.26
N ALA A 123 -12.41 -4.70 32.38
CA ALA A 123 -13.64 -4.16 32.94
C ALA A 123 -13.39 -3.70 34.39
N PRO A 124 -14.05 -2.63 34.87
CA PRO A 124 -13.87 -2.13 36.24
C PRO A 124 -14.16 -3.17 37.33
N ASP A 125 -14.96 -4.17 37.00
CA ASP A 125 -15.42 -5.28 37.83
C ASP A 125 -14.67 -6.60 37.54
N HIS A 126 -13.55 -6.55 36.82
CA HIS A 126 -12.70 -7.73 36.61
C HIS A 126 -12.13 -8.23 37.96
N PRO A 127 -12.13 -9.56 38.22
CA PRO A 127 -11.57 -10.13 39.45
C PRO A 127 -10.08 -9.83 39.64
#